data_AF-A0A7S1G1M8-F1
#
_entry.id   AF-A0A7S1G1M8-F1
#
_cell.length_a   1.000
_cell.length_b   1.000
_cell.length_c   1.000
_cell.angle_alpha   90.00
_cell.angle_beta   90.00
_cell.angle_gamma   90.00
#
_symmetry.space_group_name_H-M   'P 1'
#
loop_
_entity.id
_entity.type
_entity.pdbx_description
1 polymer ?
#
loop_
_entity_poly.entity_id
_entity_poly.type
_entity_poly.pdbx_seq_one_letter_code
_entity_poly.pdbx_strand_id
1 'polypeptide(L)'
;IVREGKLSNVDAFSGDAIAPCFYLNSCKYMILCVKLKKTEGIYPTVHWDAYYIKVSGPETDSIDLKDDLEMIADFASLPPRKIVSRLELMASAACNWCHIPLRFQLKDSDFEIIPEDSHVGCGFIGIKFLTYLIGEDVLKTKNVIAIQVRIFASLYGIFKGMLMVKPDINIGQGCYCHSSA
;
A
#
# COMPACT_ATOMS: atom_id res chain seq x y z
N ILE A 1 8.17 11.18 0.17
CA ILE A 1 8.38 10.75 1.57
C ILE A 1 9.21 9.47 1.64
N VAL A 2 9.04 8.53 0.72
CA VAL A 2 9.96 7.39 0.54
C VAL A 2 11.02 7.75 -0.50
N ARG A 3 12.31 7.79 -0.12
CA ARG A 3 13.41 7.74 -1.10
C ARG A 3 13.79 6.27 -1.23
N GLU A 4 13.73 5.73 -2.45
CA GLU A 4 14.32 4.41 -2.72
C GLU A 4 15.84 4.55 -2.56
N GLY A 5 16.40 3.89 -1.56
CA GLY A 5 17.83 3.74 -1.39
C GLY A 5 18.17 2.26 -1.38
N LYS A 6 19.01 1.83 -2.30
CA LYS A 6 19.55 0.47 -2.31
C LYS A 6 20.70 0.42 -1.32
N LEU A 7 20.43 -0.05 -0.10
CA LEU A 7 21.49 -0.45 0.82
C LEU A 7 21.90 -1.86 0.42
N SER A 8 23.14 -2.04 -0.05
CA SER A 8 23.71 -3.35 -0.31
C SER A 8 24.73 -3.65 0.78
N ASN A 9 24.52 -4.76 1.50
CA ASN A 9 25.32 -5.26 2.63
C ASN A 9 25.22 -4.39 3.89
N VAL A 10 24.28 -4.75 4.76
CA VAL A 10 24.34 -4.38 6.18
C VAL A 10 24.16 -5.69 6.94
N ASP A 11 25.20 -6.10 7.66
CA ASP A 11 25.19 -7.30 8.48
C ASP A 11 24.15 -7.17 9.61
N ALA A 12 23.34 -8.23 9.73
CA ALA A 12 22.50 -8.58 10.88
C ALA A 12 21.50 -7.53 11.43
N PHE A 13 20.22 -7.71 11.12
CA PHE A 13 19.13 -7.27 12.01
C PHE A 13 18.47 -8.50 12.62
N SER A 14 18.79 -8.76 13.90
CA SER A 14 18.10 -9.76 14.73
C SER A 14 16.76 -9.23 15.20
N GLY A 15 15.79 -10.13 15.28
CA GLY A 15 14.42 -9.85 15.67
C GLY A 15 14.28 -9.19 17.04
N ASP A 16 13.13 -8.53 17.15
CA ASP A 16 12.55 -7.87 18.32
C ASP A 16 12.98 -6.40 18.57
N ALA A 17 11.96 -5.54 18.51
CA ALA A 17 11.89 -4.14 18.95
C ALA A 17 12.39 -3.03 18.00
N ILE A 18 11.47 -2.07 17.78
CA ILE A 18 11.64 -0.66 17.41
C ILE A 18 12.50 -0.42 16.16
N ALA A 19 11.81 -0.04 15.07
CA ALA A 19 12.34 0.29 13.75
C ALA A 19 13.82 0.74 13.75
N PRO A 20 14.74 -0.02 13.15
CA PRO A 20 16.16 0.31 13.20
C PRO A 20 16.39 1.68 12.54
N CYS A 21 16.95 2.60 13.32
CA CYS A 21 17.37 3.91 12.83
C CYS A 21 18.83 3.86 12.40
N PHE A 22 19.19 4.63 11.38
CA PHE A 22 20.57 4.80 10.95
C PHE A 22 20.86 6.26 10.63
N TYR A 23 22.14 6.63 10.60
CA TYR A 23 22.59 7.99 10.29
C TYR A 23 23.29 8.01 8.94
N LEU A 24 22.94 8.99 8.11
CA LEU A 24 23.61 9.24 6.83
C LEU A 24 23.70 10.76 6.61
N ASN A 25 24.91 11.28 6.38
CA ASN A 25 25.17 12.71 6.16
C ASN A 25 24.54 13.61 7.25
N SER A 26 24.80 13.28 8.52
CA SER A 26 24.26 13.97 9.71
C SER A 26 22.73 13.96 9.86
N CYS A 27 22.02 13.21 9.02
CA CYS A 27 20.58 13.03 9.10
C CYS A 27 20.25 11.68 9.73
N LYS A 28 19.24 11.65 10.60
CA LYS A 28 18.68 10.42 11.17
C LYS A 28 17.59 9.88 10.23
N TYR A 29 17.68 8.60 9.91
CA TYR A 29 16.69 7.88 9.14
C TYR A 29 16.11 6.74 9.97
N MET A 30 14.88 6.36 9.67
CA MET A 30 14.21 5.21 10.27
C MET A 30 13.77 4.27 9.16
N ILE A 31 14.12 2.99 9.29
CA ILE A 31 13.69 1.94 8.37
C ILE A 31 12.23 1.61 8.66
N LEU A 32 11.38 1.78 7.64
CA LEU A 32 9.96 1.49 7.70
C LEU A 32 9.69 0.01 7.43
N CYS A 33 10.29 -0.53 6.38
CA CYS A 33 10.19 -1.95 6.04
C CYS A 33 11.35 -2.40 5.16
N VAL A 34 11.61 -3.70 5.15
CA VAL A 34 12.59 -4.35 4.29
C VAL A 34 11.86 -5.43 3.51
N LYS A 35 12.03 -5.41 2.18
CA LYS A 35 11.41 -6.38 1.28
C LYS A 35 12.48 -7.26 0.64
N LEU A 36 12.38 -8.56 0.90
CA LEU A 36 13.22 -9.55 0.25
C LEU A 36 12.73 -9.80 -1.19
N LYS A 37 13.64 -9.73 -2.16
CA LYS A 37 13.40 -10.04 -3.56
C LYS A 37 14.31 -11.19 -3.98
N LYS A 38 13.71 -12.24 -4.53
CA LYS A 38 14.44 -13.33 -5.16
C LYS A 38 14.38 -13.13 -6.67
N THR A 39 15.53 -13.10 -7.32
CA THR A 39 15.63 -13.07 -8.77
C THR A 39 15.66 -14.51 -9.27
N GLU A 40 14.74 -14.84 -10.18
CA GLU A 40 14.72 -16.15 -10.83
C GLU A 40 15.79 -16.19 -11.93
N GLY A 41 16.51 -17.30 -12.01
CA GLY A 41 17.61 -17.50 -12.98
C GLY A 41 18.43 -18.74 -12.66
N ILE A 42 19.42 -19.04 -13.50
CA ILE A 42 20.35 -20.19 -13.33
C ILE A 42 21.08 -20.09 -11.97
N TYR A 43 21.38 -18.86 -11.54
CA TYR A 43 21.95 -18.56 -10.23
C TYR A 43 20.98 -17.64 -9.48
N PRO A 44 20.10 -18.18 -8.64
CA PRO A 44 19.14 -17.37 -7.91
C PRO A 44 19.89 -16.45 -6.95
N THR A 45 19.75 -15.14 -7.14
CA THR A 45 20.27 -14.14 -6.20
C THR A 45 19.15 -13.64 -5.30
N VAL A 46 19.52 -13.33 -4.05
CA VAL A 46 18.63 -12.71 -3.08
C VAL A 46 19.08 -11.26 -2.92
N HIS A 47 18.16 -10.34 -3.17
CA HIS A 47 18.34 -8.92 -2.92
C HIS A 47 17.31 -8.47 -1.88
N TRP A 48 17.56 -7.35 -1.22
CA TRP A 48 16.59 -6.72 -0.35
C TRP A 48 16.49 -5.24 -0.71
N ASP A 49 15.27 -4.72 -0.65
CA ASP A 49 15.01 -3.29 -0.72
C ASP A 49 14.62 -2.81 0.67
N ALA A 50 15.29 -1.78 1.18
CA ALA A 50 14.85 -1.10 2.40
C ALA A 50 14.16 0.21 2.05
N TYR A 51 13.00 0.39 2.67
CA TYR A 51 12.24 1.63 2.61
C TYR A 51 12.45 2.36 3.93
N TYR A 52 12.88 3.61 3.86
CA TYR A 52 13.21 4.41 5.03
C TYR A 52 12.78 5.87 4.83
N ILE A 53 12.61 6.56 5.95
CA ILE A 53 12.22 7.97 6.00
C ILE A 53 13.27 8.76 6.79
N LYS A 54 13.55 10.00 6.37
CA LYS A 54 14.36 10.95 7.15
C LYS A 54 13.51 11.46 8.31
N VAL A 55 13.95 11.24 9.54
CA VAL A 55 13.22 11.63 10.76
C VAL A 55 13.71 12.97 11.29
N SER A 56 15.02 13.23 11.19
CA SER A 56 15.60 14.51 11.61
C SER A 56 16.94 14.76 10.91
N GLY A 57 17.41 16.00 10.94
CA GLY A 57 18.72 16.38 10.45
C GLY A 57 18.92 17.90 10.50
N PRO A 58 20.09 18.39 10.08
CA PRO A 58 20.30 19.83 9.90
C PRO A 58 19.22 20.39 8.97
N GLU A 59 18.60 21.50 9.35
CA GLU A 59 17.58 22.21 8.56
C GLU A 59 16.31 21.39 8.27
N THR A 60 15.95 20.43 9.11
CA THR A 60 14.69 19.68 8.95
C THR A 60 14.03 19.47 10.30
N ASP A 61 12.78 19.90 10.40
CA ASP A 61 11.95 19.66 11.58
C ASP A 61 11.83 18.15 11.82
N SER A 62 11.82 17.78 13.10
CA SER A 62 11.63 16.37 13.47
C SER A 62 10.23 15.93 13.05
N ILE A 63 10.16 14.85 12.28
CA ILE A 63 8.89 14.24 11.88
C ILE A 63 8.42 13.31 12.99
N ASP A 64 7.19 13.49 13.45
CA ASP A 64 6.49 12.45 14.23
C ASP A 64 5.86 11.45 13.25
N LEU A 65 6.54 10.32 13.05
CA LEU A 65 6.06 9.28 12.14
C LEU A 65 4.67 8.78 12.55
N LYS A 66 4.35 8.78 13.85
CA LYS A 66 3.07 8.25 14.31
C LYS A 66 1.92 9.07 13.76
N ASP A 67 2.00 10.39 13.88
CA ASP A 67 0.97 11.31 13.40
C ASP A 67 0.86 11.29 11.86
N ASP A 68 2.01 11.21 11.17
CA ASP A 68 2.04 11.07 9.71
C ASP A 68 1.39 9.78 9.22
N LEU A 69 1.66 8.65 9.89
CA LEU A 69 1.05 7.37 9.54
C LEU A 69 -0.45 7.41 9.82
N GLU A 70 -0.86 7.95 10.95
CA GLU A 70 -2.27 8.10 11.33
C GLU A 70 -3.07 8.95 10.32
N MET A 71 -2.45 9.99 9.78
CA MET A 71 -3.05 10.81 8.72
C MET A 71 -3.25 10.03 7.41
N ILE A 72 -2.42 9.02 7.13
CA ILE A 72 -2.51 8.21 5.90
C ILE A 72 -3.57 7.12 6.05
N ALA A 73 -3.59 6.46 7.20
CA ALA A 73 -4.57 5.45 7.56
C ALA A 73 -4.57 5.31 9.09
N ASP A 74 -5.66 4.82 9.68
CA ASP A 74 -5.71 4.46 11.10
C ASP A 74 -4.71 3.33 11.43
N PHE A 75 -3.44 3.68 11.62
CA PHE A 75 -2.36 2.76 11.97
C PHE A 75 -2.34 2.53 13.48
N ALA A 76 -2.87 3.46 14.28
CA ALA A 76 -2.99 3.32 15.72
C ALA A 76 -3.91 2.16 16.14
N SER A 77 -4.95 1.85 15.36
CA SER A 77 -5.81 0.68 15.63
C SER A 77 -5.15 -0.66 15.31
N LEU A 78 -4.03 -0.67 14.58
CA LEU A 78 -3.38 -1.91 14.16
C LEU A 78 -2.45 -2.47 15.24
N PRO A 79 -2.45 -3.80 15.47
CA PRO A 79 -1.44 -4.41 16.33
C PRO A 79 -0.04 -4.24 15.70
N PRO A 80 1.03 -4.06 16.49
CA PRO A 80 2.38 -3.77 15.99
C PRO A 80 2.87 -4.72 14.89
N ARG A 81 2.56 -6.02 15.01
CA ARG A 81 2.90 -7.04 14.00
C ARG A 81 2.27 -6.81 12.63
N LYS A 82 1.08 -6.18 12.57
CA LYS A 82 0.39 -5.87 11.31
C LYS A 82 0.94 -4.58 10.68
N ILE A 83 1.45 -3.62 11.46
CA ILE A 83 1.95 -2.33 10.96
C ILE A 83 3.02 -2.51 9.87
N VAL A 84 4.04 -3.34 10.11
CA VAL A 84 5.12 -3.59 9.14
C VAL A 84 4.57 -4.13 7.82
N SER A 85 3.66 -5.10 7.89
CA SER A 85 3.02 -5.66 6.69
C SER A 85 2.20 -4.63 5.92
N ARG A 86 1.62 -3.63 6.61
CA ARG A 86 0.85 -2.55 5.97
C ARG A 86 1.75 -1.48 5.36
N LEU A 87 2.88 -1.16 6.00
CA LEU A 87 3.90 -0.30 5.41
C LEU A 87 4.47 -0.91 4.12
N GLU A 88 4.65 -2.24 4.08
CA GLU A 88 5.06 -2.93 2.86
C GLU A 88 4.03 -2.77 1.72
N LEU A 89 2.73 -2.71 2.02
CA LEU A 89 1.70 -2.49 1.01
C LEU A 89 1.81 -1.13 0.34
N MET A 90 2.24 -0.09 1.07
CA MET A 90 2.48 1.24 0.52
C MET A 90 3.68 1.25 -0.44
N ALA A 91 4.68 0.44 -0.11
CA ALA A 91 5.93 0.32 -0.86
C ALA A 91 5.81 -0.65 -2.06
N SER A 92 4.88 -1.60 -2.01
CA SER A 92 4.70 -2.54 -3.11
C SER A 92 4.15 -1.83 -4.34
N ALA A 93 4.77 -2.10 -5.49
CA ALA A 93 4.31 -1.60 -6.78
C ALA A 93 2.82 -1.91 -6.98
N ALA A 94 2.10 -0.93 -7.52
CA ALA A 94 0.84 -1.15 -8.20
C ALA A 94 1.16 -1.63 -9.63
N CYS A 95 0.21 -2.29 -10.30
CA CYS A 95 0.44 -2.72 -11.66
C CYS A 95 0.67 -1.50 -12.57
N ASN A 96 1.71 -1.53 -13.39
CA ASN A 96 1.96 -0.50 -14.40
C ASN A 96 1.27 -0.95 -15.70
N TRP A 97 -0.02 -0.69 -15.81
CA TRP A 97 -0.69 -0.82 -17.10
C TRP A 97 -0.42 0.43 -17.93
N CYS A 98 0.23 0.25 -19.08
CA CYS A 98 0.34 1.26 -20.14
C CYS A 98 0.78 2.66 -19.67
N HIS A 99 1.93 2.78 -18.99
CA HIS A 99 2.54 4.07 -18.60
C HIS A 99 1.73 4.97 -17.64
N ILE A 100 0.61 4.52 -17.10
CA ILE A 100 -0.17 5.27 -16.11
C ILE A 100 0.11 4.67 -14.73
N PRO A 101 0.67 5.43 -13.77
CA PRO A 101 0.69 4.98 -12.39
C PRO A 101 -0.76 4.90 -11.89
N LEU A 102 -1.27 3.68 -11.65
CA LEU A 102 -2.61 3.38 -11.14
C LEU A 102 -2.75 3.75 -9.64
N ARG A 103 -2.38 4.98 -9.28
CA ARG A 103 -2.63 5.57 -7.96
C ARG A 103 -3.74 6.60 -8.13
N PHE A 104 -4.85 6.35 -7.47
CA PHE A 104 -6.03 7.19 -7.54
C PHE A 104 -6.30 7.80 -6.17
N GLN A 105 -6.68 9.07 -6.17
CA GLN A 105 -7.27 9.68 -4.99
C GLN A 105 -8.77 9.44 -5.06
N LEU A 106 -9.29 8.71 -4.08
CA LEU A 106 -10.71 8.45 -3.91
C LEU A 106 -11.30 9.48 -2.93
N LYS A 107 -12.55 9.86 -3.15
CA LYS A 107 -13.35 10.61 -2.18
C LYS A 107 -14.11 9.62 -1.30
N ASP A 108 -14.54 10.11 -0.14
CA ASP A 108 -15.43 9.36 0.76
C ASP A 108 -16.71 8.89 0.04
N SER A 109 -17.27 9.73 -0.83
CA SER A 109 -18.43 9.40 -1.66
C SER A 109 -18.21 8.25 -2.66
N ASP A 110 -16.96 7.92 -2.93
CA ASP A 110 -16.59 6.84 -3.87
C ASP A 110 -16.44 5.50 -3.13
N PHE A 111 -16.79 5.45 -1.84
CA PHE A 111 -16.53 4.32 -0.98
C PHE A 111 -17.73 3.98 -0.10
N GLU A 112 -18.04 2.69 0.00
CA GLU A 112 -19.02 2.17 0.95
C GLU A 112 -18.45 0.95 1.66
N ILE A 113 -18.55 0.92 2.99
CA ILE A 113 -18.17 -0.25 3.77
C ILE A 113 -19.38 -1.16 3.86
N ILE A 114 -19.22 -2.38 3.36
CA ILE A 114 -20.24 -3.41 3.45
C ILE A 114 -19.89 -4.40 4.56
N PRO A 115 -20.89 -4.83 5.38
CA PRO A 115 -20.68 -5.85 6.40
C PRO A 115 -20.03 -7.11 5.82
N GLU A 116 -19.13 -7.72 6.57
CA GLU A 116 -18.38 -8.89 6.12
C GLU A 116 -19.24 -10.16 6.19
N ASP A 117 -19.94 -10.46 5.09
CA ASP A 117 -20.73 -11.69 4.96
C ASP A 117 -19.90 -12.81 4.34
N SER A 118 -18.94 -13.35 5.10
CA SER A 118 -18.12 -14.54 4.76
C SER A 118 -17.14 -14.42 3.56
N HIS A 119 -16.99 -13.24 2.95
CA HIS A 119 -16.06 -12.99 1.85
C HIS A 119 -14.85 -12.13 2.26
N VAL A 120 -13.96 -12.70 3.07
CA VAL A 120 -12.77 -11.98 3.60
C VAL A 120 -11.86 -11.50 2.47
N GLY A 121 -11.57 -10.20 2.45
CA GLY A 121 -10.65 -9.59 1.49
C GLY A 121 -11.21 -9.45 0.07
N CYS A 122 -12.52 -9.55 -0.09
CA CYS A 122 -13.21 -9.26 -1.35
C CYS A 122 -14.06 -7.99 -1.22
N GLY A 123 -14.47 -7.45 -2.35
CA GLY A 123 -15.34 -6.29 -2.45
C GLY A 123 -15.92 -6.20 -3.84
N PHE A 124 -16.68 -5.14 -4.09
CA PHE A 124 -17.30 -4.92 -5.40
C PHE A 124 -16.92 -3.56 -5.97
N ILE A 125 -16.86 -3.49 -7.30
CA ILE A 125 -16.67 -2.25 -8.03
C ILE A 125 -17.69 -2.16 -9.16
N GLY A 126 -18.34 -1.00 -9.29
CA GLY A 126 -19.23 -0.74 -10.40
C GLY A 126 -18.46 -0.66 -11.72
N ILE A 127 -19.01 -1.22 -12.80
CA ILE A 127 -18.34 -1.27 -14.11
C ILE A 127 -17.92 0.12 -14.59
N LYS A 128 -18.77 1.14 -14.41
CA LYS A 128 -18.49 2.53 -14.80
C LYS A 128 -17.29 3.11 -14.05
N PHE A 129 -17.20 2.81 -12.75
CA PHE A 129 -16.08 3.29 -11.94
C PHE A 129 -14.79 2.57 -12.30
N LEU A 130 -14.85 1.25 -12.53
CA LEU A 130 -13.70 0.51 -13.05
C LEU A 130 -13.23 1.07 -14.39
N THR A 131 -14.13 1.33 -15.34
CA THR A 131 -13.80 1.96 -16.63
C THR A 131 -13.11 3.30 -16.44
N TYR A 132 -13.55 4.13 -15.47
CA TYR A 132 -12.90 5.39 -15.14
C TYR A 132 -11.47 5.20 -14.62
N LEU A 133 -11.22 4.18 -13.80
CA LEU A 133 -9.89 3.91 -13.24
C LEU A 133 -8.91 3.36 -14.27
N ILE A 134 -9.29 2.32 -15.02
CA ILE A 134 -8.34 1.59 -15.89
C ILE A 134 -8.47 1.95 -17.38
N GLY A 135 -9.50 2.70 -17.76
CA GLY A 135 -9.82 3.01 -19.15
C GLY A 135 -10.62 1.90 -19.85
N GLU A 136 -11.45 2.31 -20.82
CA GLU A 136 -12.33 1.40 -21.57
C GLU A 136 -11.55 0.40 -22.43
N ASP A 137 -10.45 0.84 -23.04
CA ASP A 137 -9.61 -0.02 -23.89
C ASP A 137 -9.00 -1.17 -23.09
N VAL A 138 -8.51 -0.89 -21.88
CA VAL A 138 -7.90 -1.92 -21.03
C VAL A 138 -8.97 -2.90 -20.54
N LEU A 139 -10.10 -2.37 -20.08
CA LEU A 139 -11.24 -3.16 -19.62
C LEU A 139 -11.69 -4.18 -20.69
N LYS A 140 -11.84 -3.73 -21.95
CA LYS A 140 -12.25 -4.58 -23.08
C LYS A 140 -11.15 -5.54 -23.52
N THR A 141 -9.93 -5.05 -23.70
CA THR A 141 -8.84 -5.85 -24.28
C THR A 141 -8.37 -6.96 -23.33
N LYS A 142 -8.49 -6.73 -22.02
CA LYS A 142 -8.06 -7.69 -20.98
C LYS A 142 -9.21 -8.47 -20.36
N ASN A 143 -10.47 -8.18 -20.73
CA ASN A 143 -11.66 -8.78 -20.12
C ASN A 143 -11.60 -8.74 -18.58
N VAL A 144 -11.35 -7.55 -18.01
CA VAL A 144 -11.09 -7.40 -16.58
C VAL A 144 -12.39 -7.62 -15.79
N ILE A 145 -12.45 -8.71 -15.04
CA ILE A 145 -13.59 -9.05 -14.16
C ILE A 145 -13.33 -8.72 -12.68
N ALA A 146 -12.08 -8.45 -12.33
CA ALA A 146 -11.67 -8.13 -10.97
C ALA A 146 -10.34 -7.34 -10.97
N ILE A 147 -10.13 -6.54 -9.94
CA ILE A 147 -8.85 -5.85 -9.70
C ILE A 147 -8.35 -6.10 -8.28
N GLN A 148 -7.04 -6.25 -8.12
CA GLN A 148 -6.42 -6.27 -6.80
C GLN A 148 -6.13 -4.84 -6.36
N VAL A 149 -6.64 -4.44 -5.20
CA VAL A 149 -6.48 -3.07 -4.68
C VAL A 149 -5.78 -3.04 -3.34
N ARG A 150 -5.19 -1.87 -3.06
CA ARG A 150 -4.72 -1.46 -1.75
C ARG A 150 -5.25 -0.06 -1.53
N ILE A 151 -6.16 0.09 -0.58
CA ILE A 151 -6.81 1.37 -0.29
C ILE A 151 -6.33 1.80 1.09
N PHE A 152 -5.86 3.04 1.16
CA PHE A 152 -5.44 3.68 2.39
C PHE A 152 -6.41 4.84 2.62
N ALA A 153 -7.16 4.76 3.71
CA ALA A 153 -8.15 5.76 4.08
C ALA A 153 -7.94 6.12 5.55
N SER A 154 -7.75 7.41 5.83
CA SER A 154 -7.53 7.90 7.20
C SER A 154 -8.61 7.43 8.17
N LEU A 155 -9.89 7.55 7.78
CA LEU A 155 -11.04 7.21 8.62
C LEU A 155 -11.41 5.72 8.65
N TYR A 156 -10.95 4.95 7.68
CA TYR A 156 -11.39 3.57 7.48
C TYR A 156 -10.25 2.54 7.53
N GLY A 157 -9.01 2.99 7.71
CA GLY A 157 -7.83 2.15 7.79
C GLY A 157 -7.34 1.67 6.42
N ILE A 158 -6.86 0.41 6.39
CA ILE A 158 -6.11 -0.13 5.25
C ILE A 158 -6.80 -1.38 4.71
N PHE A 159 -7.26 -1.30 3.47
CA PHE A 159 -7.88 -2.41 2.75
C PHE A 159 -6.88 -3.03 1.79
N LYS A 160 -6.86 -4.37 1.75
CA LYS A 160 -6.11 -5.14 0.76
C LYS A 160 -7.01 -6.28 0.31
N GLY A 161 -7.29 -6.34 -0.98
CA GLY A 161 -8.24 -7.34 -1.46
C GLY A 161 -8.47 -7.31 -2.96
N MET A 162 -9.48 -8.05 -3.38
CA MET A 162 -9.98 -8.09 -4.73
C MET A 162 -11.31 -7.34 -4.81
N LEU A 163 -11.44 -6.41 -5.75
CA LEU A 163 -12.75 -5.84 -6.11
C LEU A 163 -13.26 -6.55 -7.35
N MET A 164 -14.41 -7.21 -7.22
CA MET A 164 -15.09 -7.92 -8.29
C MET A 164 -16.05 -6.97 -9.01
N VAL A 165 -16.08 -7.05 -10.34
CA VAL A 165 -17.08 -6.31 -11.13
C VAL A 165 -18.45 -6.87 -10.85
N LYS A 166 -19.39 -6.01 -10.44
CA LYS A 166 -20.81 -6.39 -10.26
C LYS A 166 -21.68 -5.54 -11.20
N PRO A 167 -22.35 -6.15 -12.21
CA PRO A 167 -23.14 -5.43 -13.21
C PRO A 167 -24.28 -4.59 -12.62
N ASP A 168 -24.89 -5.08 -11.54
CA ASP A 168 -26.11 -4.49 -10.96
C ASP A 168 -25.85 -3.36 -9.96
N ILE A 169 -24.57 -3.04 -9.67
CA ILE A 169 -24.22 -1.84 -8.90
C ILE A 169 -24.31 -0.64 -9.84
N ASN A 170 -25.53 -0.09 -9.96
CA ASN A 170 -25.83 1.14 -10.69
C ASN A 170 -25.82 2.40 -9.79
N ILE A 171 -25.45 2.24 -8.52
CA ILE A 171 -25.36 3.35 -7.55
C ILE A 171 -23.99 3.99 -7.72
N GLY A 172 -23.96 5.33 -7.78
CA GLY A 172 -22.87 6.15 -8.31
C GLY A 172 -21.46 5.76 -7.85
N GLN A 173 -20.52 5.86 -8.81
CA GLN A 173 -19.07 6.07 -8.63
C GLN A 173 -18.36 5.37 -7.45
N GLY A 174 -18.81 4.18 -7.01
CA GLY A 174 -18.37 3.60 -5.74
C GLY A 174 -17.59 2.29 -5.83
N CYS A 175 -16.67 2.11 -4.88
CA CYS A 175 -16.05 0.84 -4.49
C CYS A 175 -16.62 0.39 -3.13
N TYR A 176 -16.91 -0.90 -3.01
CA TYR A 176 -17.48 -1.50 -1.81
C TYR A 176 -16.45 -2.43 -1.22
N CYS A 177 -15.99 -2.17 0.00
CA CYS A 177 -14.97 -3.00 0.65
C CYS A 177 -15.48 -3.57 1.97
N HIS A 178 -15.07 -4.80 2.26
CA HIS A 178 -15.21 -5.36 3.60
C HIS A 178 -14.13 -4.79 4.53
N SER A 179 -14.55 -4.32 5.70
CA SER A 179 -13.63 -3.96 6.77
C SER A 179 -13.02 -5.23 7.35
N SER A 180 -11.68 -5.31 7.36
CA SER A 180 -10.98 -6.38 8.06
C SER A 180 -10.66 -5.90 9.47
N ALA A 181 -11.39 -6.38 10.47
CA ALA A 181 -11.03 -6.21 11.88
C ALA A 181 -9.69 -6.96 12.21
#